data_AF-A0A137NVV5-F1
#
_entry.id   AF-A0A137NVV5-F1
#
_cell.length_a   1.000
_cell.length_b   1.000
_cell.length_c   1.000
_cell.angle_alpha   90.00
_cell.angle_beta   90.00
_cell.angle_gamma   90.00
#
_symmetry.space_group_name_H-M   'P 1'
#
loop_
_entity.id
_entity.type
_entity.pdbx_description
1 polymer ?
#
loop_
_entity_poly.entity_id
_entity_poly.type
_entity_poly.pdbx_seq_one_letter_code
_entity_poly.pdbx_strand_id
1 'polypeptide(L)'
;MNVYGLFFVVSYVLAAAGSTGPYKDDVLLEVPNNQIYKNFKNKEAIDVWEEDNESAIIHLTRAQYNAFDVSFSRSGSDVKVLSNNVQEIADSVFQKDDHKEGED
;
A
#
# COMPACT_ATOMS: atom_id res chain seq x y z
N MET A 1 -12.02 -24.94 -31.33
CA MET A 1 -12.76 -23.78 -30.81
C MET A 1 -12.99 -24.04 -29.33
N ASN A 2 -12.21 -23.42 -28.43
CA ASN A 2 -12.39 -23.60 -26.99
C ASN A 2 -13.13 -22.38 -26.44
N VAL A 3 -14.29 -22.63 -25.85
CA VAL A 3 -15.14 -21.64 -25.20
C VAL A 3 -14.57 -21.35 -23.81
N TYR A 4 -14.28 -20.08 -23.54
CA TYR A 4 -14.06 -19.56 -22.19
C TYR A 4 -15.16 -18.55 -21.90
N GLY A 5 -15.89 -18.78 -20.81
CA GLY A 5 -16.93 -17.87 -20.33
C GLY A 5 -17.25 -18.15 -18.87
N LEU A 6 -16.33 -17.78 -17.98
CA LEU A 6 -16.61 -17.63 -16.55
C LEU A 6 -16.92 -16.16 -16.29
N PHE A 7 -18.19 -15.87 -16.00
CA PHE A 7 -18.67 -14.55 -15.59
C PHE A 7 -18.62 -14.48 -14.06
N PHE A 8 -17.83 -13.58 -13.50
CA PHE A 8 -17.87 -13.27 -12.07
C PHE A 8 -18.62 -11.95 -11.87
N VAL A 9 -19.78 -12.04 -11.22
CA VAL A 9 -20.53 -10.89 -10.71
C VAL A 9 -19.97 -10.59 -9.33
N VAL A 10 -19.25 -9.49 -9.16
CA VAL A 10 -18.85 -8.98 -7.85
C VAL A 10 -19.85 -7.90 -7.46
N SER A 11 -20.81 -8.26 -6.61
CA SER A 11 -21.70 -7.32 -5.94
C SER A 11 -20.86 -6.46 -4.99
N TYR A 12 -20.74 -5.16 -5.25
CA TYR A 12 -20.14 -4.22 -4.30
C TYR A 12 -21.12 -4.00 -3.14
N VAL A 13 -20.80 -4.52 -1.96
CA VAL A 13 -21.40 -4.04 -0.71
C VAL A 13 -20.69 -2.73 -0.36
N LEU A 14 -21.39 -1.61 -0.55
CA LEU A 14 -20.97 -0.31 -0.04
C LEU A 14 -21.09 -0.35 1.48
N ALA A 15 -20.04 -0.78 2.16
CA ALA A 15 -19.94 -0.68 3.61
C ALA A 15 -19.66 0.78 3.97
N ALA A 16 -20.65 1.46 4.54
CA ALA A 16 -20.41 2.68 5.32
C ALA A 16 -19.63 2.28 6.58
N ALA A 17 -18.37 2.68 6.67
CA ALA A 17 -17.49 2.35 7.79
C ALA A 17 -17.17 3.60 8.60
N GLY A 18 -17.53 3.60 9.88
CA GLY A 18 -16.80 4.39 10.86
C GLY A 18 -15.35 3.87 10.92
N SER A 19 -14.40 4.73 10.52
CA SER A 19 -12.92 4.61 10.57
C SER A 19 -12.31 3.30 11.12
N THR A 20 -12.49 2.21 10.35
CA THR A 20 -11.73 0.95 10.44
C THR A 20 -11.42 0.50 9.02
N GLY A 21 -10.72 1.33 8.25
CA GLY A 21 -10.34 0.96 6.90
C GLY A 21 -9.26 -0.13 6.90
N PRO A 22 -9.19 -0.96 5.84
CA PRO A 22 -8.30 -2.12 5.78
C PRO A 22 -6.81 -1.76 5.81
N TYR A 23 -6.47 -0.48 5.67
CA TYR A 23 -5.10 0.05 5.62
C TYR A 23 -4.69 0.82 6.89
N LYS A 24 -5.46 0.67 7.96
CA LYS A 24 -5.16 1.30 9.25
C LYS A 24 -3.88 0.67 9.83
N ASP A 25 -2.93 1.52 10.21
CA ASP A 25 -1.58 1.15 10.70
C ASP A 25 -0.64 0.56 9.64
N ASP A 26 -1.05 0.53 8.37
CA ASP A 26 -0.16 0.19 7.27
C ASP A 26 0.79 1.34 6.96
N VAL A 27 1.99 0.97 6.55
CA VAL A 27 3.13 1.87 6.36
C VAL A 27 3.50 1.90 4.89
N LEU A 28 3.70 3.11 4.37
CA LEU A 28 4.26 3.34 3.04
C LEU A 28 5.72 3.77 3.19
N LEU A 29 6.62 3.05 2.54
CA LEU A 29 8.06 3.30 2.59
C LEU A 29 8.62 3.53 1.20
N GLU A 30 9.57 4.44 1.12
CA GLU A 30 10.49 4.56 0.00
C GLU A 30 11.82 3.92 0.42
N VAL A 31 12.20 2.86 -0.28
CA VAL A 31 13.39 2.06 0.00
C VAL A 31 14.33 2.10 -1.19
N PRO A 32 15.66 2.15 -0.99
CA PRO A 32 16.60 2.06 -2.10
C PRO A 32 16.49 0.68 -2.77
N ASN A 33 16.54 0.64 -4.12
CA ASN A 33 16.44 -0.59 -4.90
C ASN A 33 17.75 -1.41 -4.85
N ASN A 34 18.12 -1.82 -3.63
CA ASN A 34 19.33 -2.57 -3.33
C ASN A 34 19.05 -4.07 -3.19
N GLN A 35 20.12 -4.86 -3.01
CA GLN A 35 19.99 -6.31 -2.88
C GLN A 35 19.16 -6.74 -1.64
N ILE A 36 19.13 -5.92 -0.59
CA ILE A 36 18.41 -6.22 0.66
C ILE A 36 16.91 -6.10 0.41
N TYR A 37 16.48 -5.04 -0.27
CA TYR A 37 15.10 -4.88 -0.72
C TYR A 37 14.68 -6.04 -1.62
N LYS A 38 15.48 -6.39 -2.64
CA LYS A 38 15.18 -7.52 -3.55
C LYS A 38 15.07 -8.85 -2.81
N ASN A 39 15.93 -9.08 -1.81
CA ASN A 39 15.86 -10.27 -0.97
C ASN A 39 14.61 -10.29 -0.08
N PHE A 40 14.20 -9.13 0.44
CA PHE A 40 12.98 -9.01 1.25
C PHE A 40 11.73 -9.22 0.37
N LYS A 41 11.65 -8.56 -0.78
CA LYS A 41 10.57 -8.72 -1.79
C LYS A 41 10.38 -10.17 -2.24
N ASN A 42 11.47 -10.93 -2.39
CA ASN A 42 11.39 -12.34 -2.78
C ASN A 42 10.93 -13.27 -1.65
N LYS A 43 11.13 -12.87 -0.38
CA LYS A 43 10.77 -13.67 0.80
C LYS A 43 9.38 -13.36 1.30
N GLU A 44 9.06 -12.08 1.35
CA GLU A 44 7.81 -11.54 1.82
C GLU A 44 7.01 -11.11 0.59
N ALA A 45 5.77 -11.59 0.46
CA ALA A 45 4.86 -11.12 -0.57
C ALA A 45 4.39 -9.70 -0.25
N ILE A 46 5.28 -8.72 -0.49
CA ILE A 46 5.02 -7.30 -0.28
C ILE A 46 4.32 -6.68 -1.48
N ASP A 47 3.54 -5.64 -1.22
CA ASP A 47 2.92 -4.87 -2.28
C ASP A 47 3.85 -3.73 -2.71
N VAL A 48 4.17 -3.68 -4.00
CA VAL A 48 5.10 -2.70 -4.57
C VAL A 48 4.30 -1.76 -5.45
N TRP A 49 4.23 -0.50 -5.06
CA TRP A 49 3.42 0.51 -5.73
C TRP A 49 4.19 1.19 -6.86
N GLU A 50 5.47 1.49 -6.62
CA GLU A 50 6.36 2.07 -7.62
C GLU A 50 7.77 1.46 -7.46
N GLU A 51 8.45 1.19 -8.56
CA GLU A 51 9.82 0.67 -8.54
C GLU A 51 10.59 1.23 -9.74
N ASP A 52 11.70 1.90 -9.44
CA ASP A 52 12.66 2.44 -10.39
C ASP A 52 14.06 1.84 -10.11
N ASN A 53 15.10 2.29 -10.84
CA ASN A 53 16.44 1.73 -10.68
C ASN A 53 17.16 2.15 -9.38
N GLU A 54 16.73 3.25 -8.77
CA GLU A 54 17.31 3.87 -7.57
C GLU A 54 16.48 3.53 -6.32
N SER A 55 15.16 3.55 -6.42
CA SER A 55 14.22 3.37 -5.30
C SER A 55 12.99 2.54 -5.64
N ALA A 56 12.28 2.12 -4.60
CA ALA A 56 10.97 1.50 -4.69
C ALA A 56 10.06 2.04 -3.59
N ILE A 57 8.82 2.36 -3.95
CA ILE A 57 7.74 2.68 -3.01
C ILE A 57 6.98 1.39 -2.73
N ILE A 58 6.97 0.98 -1.47
CA ILE A 58 6.36 -0.25 -1.01
C ILE A 58 5.34 0.00 0.07
N HIS A 59 4.27 -0.78 0.02
CA HIS A 59 3.25 -0.85 1.05
C HIS A 59 3.50 -2.08 1.92
N LEU A 60 3.60 -1.84 3.22
CA LEU A 60 3.81 -2.88 4.22
C LEU A 60 2.72 -2.80 5.27
N THR A 61 2.16 -3.95 5.62
CA THR A 61 1.39 -4.07 6.85
C THR A 61 2.26 -3.80 8.07
N ARG A 62 1.65 -3.45 9.21
CA ARG A 62 2.40 -3.22 10.46
C ARG A 62 3.28 -4.41 10.86
N ALA A 63 2.82 -5.64 10.62
CA ALA A 63 3.59 -6.86 10.88
C ALA A 63 4.81 -6.99 9.96
N GLN A 64 4.63 -6.73 8.66
CA GLN A 64 5.72 -6.73 7.68
C GLN A 64 6.72 -5.60 7.95
N TYR A 65 6.24 -4.42 8.34
CA TYR A 65 7.09 -3.29 8.73
C TYR A 65 8.00 -3.66 9.89
N ASN A 66 7.49 -4.33 10.93
CA ASN A 66 8.32 -4.76 12.06
C ASN A 66 9.39 -5.79 11.63
N ALA A 67 9.06 -6.72 10.73
CA ALA A 67 10.03 -7.67 10.18
C ALA A 67 11.07 -6.99 9.26
N PHE A 68 10.61 -5.98 8.50
CA PHE A 68 11.43 -5.14 7.65
C PHE A 68 12.42 -4.31 8.47
N ASP A 69 11.95 -3.58 9.48
CA ASP A 69 12.75 -2.70 10.33
C ASP A 69 13.89 -3.48 11.02
N VAL A 70 13.61 -4.69 11.53
CA VAL A 70 14.65 -5.56 12.12
C VAL A 70 15.72 -5.97 11.09
N SER A 71 15.33 -6.16 9.83
CA SER A 71 16.22 -6.59 8.74
C SER A 71 16.99 -5.42 8.11
N PHE A 72 16.36 -4.25 8.00
CA PHE A 72 16.88 -3.08 7.30
C PHE A 72 17.65 -2.12 8.21
N SER A 73 17.28 -1.97 9.49
CA SER A 73 18.02 -1.14 10.47
C SER A 73 19.49 -1.54 10.62
N ARG A 74 19.80 -2.83 10.38
CA ARG A 74 21.17 -3.37 10.41
C ARG A 74 21.98 -3.09 9.16
N SER A 75 21.34 -2.64 8.08
CA SER A 75 21.99 -2.42 6.79
C SER A 75 22.56 -1.02 6.61
N GLY A 76 22.14 -0.05 7.43
CA GLY A 76 22.48 1.36 7.24
C GLY A 76 21.90 1.97 5.96
N SER A 77 20.90 1.32 5.34
CA SER A 77 20.21 1.87 4.16
C SER A 77 19.29 3.02 4.59
N ASP A 78 19.35 4.15 3.88
CA ASP A 78 18.43 5.27 4.06
C ASP A 78 17.03 4.86 3.59
N VAL A 79 16.17 4.49 4.53
CA VAL A 79 14.76 4.21 4.29
C VAL A 79 13.96 5.43 4.70
N LYS A 80 13.08 5.89 3.81
CA LYS A 80 12.24 7.05 4.06
C LYS A 80 10.80 6.60 4.26
N VAL A 81 10.24 6.91 5.43
CA VAL A 81 8.83 6.65 5.72
C VAL A 81 7.99 7.74 5.06
N LEU A 82 7.18 7.36 4.07
CA LEU A 82 6.27 8.28 3.38
C LEU A 82 4.97 8.47 4.16
N SER A 83 4.45 7.40 4.77
CA SER A 83 3.30 7.47 5.69
C SER A 83 3.31 6.30 6.67
N ASN A 84 2.90 6.56 7.91
CA ASN A 84 2.68 5.53 8.94
C ASN A 84 1.21 5.07 9.01
N ASN A 85 0.36 5.64 8.16
CA ASN A 85 -1.05 5.36 8.12
C ASN A 85 -1.55 5.58 6.70
N VAL A 86 -1.48 4.53 5.88
CA VAL A 86 -1.94 4.59 4.48
C VAL A 86 -3.43 4.94 4.39
N GLN A 87 -4.21 4.64 5.43
CA GLN A 87 -5.60 5.07 5.52
C GLN A 87 -5.76 6.59 5.45
N GLU A 88 -4.85 7.40 6.01
CA GLU A 88 -4.94 8.87 5.93
C GLU A 88 -4.75 9.39 4.49
N ILE A 89 -3.90 8.72 3.71
CA ILE A 89 -3.71 9.04 2.29
C ILE A 89 -4.98 8.67 1.51
N ALA A 90 -5.51 7.47 1.73
CA ALA A 90 -6.73 7.02 1.09
C ALA A 90 -7.88 7.98 1.41
N ASP A 91 -8.11 8.29 2.69
CA ASP A 91 -9.15 9.20 3.13
C ASP A 91 -9.00 10.60 2.50
N SER A 92 -7.77 11.07 2.27
CA SER A 92 -7.51 12.36 1.60
C SER A 92 -7.78 12.33 0.09
N VAL A 93 -7.48 11.21 -0.59
CA VAL A 93 -7.70 11.05 -2.04
C VAL A 93 -9.19 10.89 -2.34
N PHE A 94 -9.93 10.17 -1.51
CA PHE A 94 -11.37 9.93 -1.70
C PHE A 94 -12.25 11.10 -1.22
N GLN A 95 -11.70 12.13 -0.56
CA GLN A 95 -12.45 13.32 -0.11
C GLN A 95 -12.69 14.40 -1.18
N LYS A 96 -12.35 14.17 -2.45
CA LYS A 96 -12.43 15.22 -3.50
C LYS A 96 -13.73 15.31 -4.29
N ASP A 97 -14.74 14.48 -4.04
CA ASP A 97 -15.98 14.46 -4.85
C ASP A 97 -17.28 14.84 -4.11
N ASP A 98 -17.20 15.44 -2.90
CA ASP A 98 -18.41 15.82 -2.13
C ASP A 98 -18.45 17.30 -1.71
N HIS A 99 -17.87 18.18 -2.53
CA HIS A 99 -18.05 19.63 -2.34
C HIS A 99 -18.21 20.34 -3.68
N LYS A 100 -19.39 20.17 -4.30
CA LYS A 100 -20.14 21.15 -5.11
C LYS A 100 -21.32 20.46 -5.81
N GLU A 101 -22.47 20.42 -5.16
CA GLU A 101 -23.76 20.59 -5.85
C GLU A 101 -24.85 20.80 -4.79
N GLY A 102 -25.40 22.02 -4.75
CA GLY A 102 -26.38 22.43 -3.76
C GLY A 102 -26.42 23.93 -3.47
N GLU A 103 -25.85 24.76 -4.35
CA GLU A 103 -26.14 26.19 -4.37
C GLU A 103 -27.10 26.44 -5.54
N ASP A 104 -28.40 26.37 -5.23
CA ASP A 104 -29.48 27.07 -5.93
C ASP A 104 -30.54 27.49 -4.89
#